data_AF-J9EBS7-F1
#
_entry.id   AF-J9EBS7-F1
#
_cell.length_a   1.000
_cell.length_b   1.000
_cell.length_c   1.000
_cell.angle_alpha   90.00
_cell.angle_beta   90.00
_cell.angle_gamma   90.00
#
_symmetry.space_group_name_H-M   'P 1'
#
loop_
_entity.id
_entity.type
_entity.pdbx_description
1 polymer ?
#
loop_
_entity_poly.entity_id
_entity_poly.type
_entity_poly.pdbx_seq_one_letter_code
_entity_poly.pdbx_strand_id
1 'polypeptide(L)'
;MLRAMFSGRMEILTDSDGWVLIDRNGKHFGTILNFLRDGYVPLPECRVETAEILAEAKYYLIQDLVQLCQNWLKVITKEDIEPAGICKVPLVNTKKDCDRIVTSTTKPVIKLLINRHNNKYSYTSQSDDNLMKNLELFDRLVTRFNDRVLFVKDMGAENAEVCQWTFFGQGRKKAE
;
A
#
# COMPACT_ATOMS: atom_id res chain seq x y z
N MET A 1 -13.24 -17.44 26.41
CA MET A 1 -14.68 -17.78 26.46
C MET A 1 -14.95 -19.19 25.95
N LEU A 2 -14.61 -19.51 24.69
CA LEU A 2 -14.91 -20.82 24.08
C LEU A 2 -14.36 -22.01 24.90
N ARG A 3 -13.14 -21.90 25.43
CA ARG A 3 -12.59 -22.93 26.33
C ARG A 3 -13.46 -23.18 27.55
N ALA A 4 -14.09 -22.15 28.13
CA ALA A 4 -14.97 -22.31 29.28
C ALA A 4 -16.27 -23.03 28.88
N MET A 5 -16.89 -22.61 27.76
CA MET A 5 -18.08 -23.23 27.17
C MET A 5 -17.90 -24.74 26.96
N PHE A 6 -16.78 -25.16 26.37
CA PHE A 6 -16.51 -26.57 26.06
C PHE A 6 -15.75 -27.33 27.16
N SER A 7 -15.56 -26.74 28.34
CA SER A 7 -14.92 -27.41 29.49
C SER A 7 -15.90 -27.94 30.53
N GLY A 8 -17.21 -27.79 30.29
CA GLY A 8 -18.27 -28.13 31.25
C GLY A 8 -18.40 -27.16 32.43
N ARG A 9 -17.68 -26.02 32.39
CA ARG A 9 -17.66 -25.01 33.46
C ARG A 9 -18.66 -23.87 33.25
N MET A 10 -19.40 -23.90 32.14
CA MET A 10 -20.34 -22.87 31.74
C MET A 10 -21.55 -23.55 31.10
N GLU A 11 -22.74 -23.12 31.48
CA GLU A 11 -23.97 -23.55 30.81
C GLU A 11 -24.02 -22.98 29.39
N ILE A 12 -24.27 -23.86 28.42
CA ILE A 12 -24.39 -23.51 27.01
C ILE A 12 -25.79 -23.84 26.52
N LEU A 13 -26.35 -22.95 25.71
CA LEU A 13 -27.63 -23.19 25.05
C LEU A 13 -27.41 -24.14 23.88
N THR A 14 -28.16 -25.23 23.86
CA THR A 14 -28.16 -26.21 22.76
C THR A 14 -29.56 -26.37 22.21
N ASP A 15 -29.67 -26.61 20.91
CA ASP A 15 -30.94 -26.95 20.27
C ASP A 15 -31.26 -28.44 20.41
N SER A 16 -32.38 -28.88 19.84
CA SER A 16 -32.82 -30.29 19.89
C SER A 16 -31.87 -31.25 19.19
N ASP A 17 -31.05 -30.76 18.26
CA ASP A 17 -30.08 -31.53 17.49
C ASP A 17 -28.68 -31.51 18.13
N GLY A 18 -28.52 -30.77 19.23
CA GLY A 18 -27.27 -30.67 19.99
C GLY A 18 -26.29 -29.60 19.50
N TRP A 19 -26.72 -28.70 18.60
CA TRP A 19 -25.89 -27.57 18.17
C TRP A 19 -25.80 -26.50 19.26
N VAL A 20 -24.61 -25.94 19.44
CA VAL A 20 -24.39 -24.84 20.39
C VAL A 20 -24.80 -23.51 19.78
N LEU A 21 -25.70 -22.81 20.44
CA LEU A 21 -26.19 -21.51 20.00
C LEU A 21 -25.29 -20.38 20.53
N ILE A 22 -24.78 -19.57 19.61
CA ILE A 22 -23.99 -18.38 19.91
C ILE A 22 -24.64 -17.19 19.19
N ASP A 23 -25.13 -16.22 19.95
CA ASP A 23 -25.78 -15.01 19.42
C ASP A 23 -24.74 -13.98 18.93
N ARG A 24 -24.04 -14.32 17.84
CA ARG A 24 -23.02 -13.49 17.18
C ARG A 24 -23.10 -13.65 15.66
N ASN A 25 -22.52 -12.68 14.96
CA ASN A 25 -22.43 -12.76 13.50
C ASN A 25 -21.39 -13.82 13.08
N GLY A 26 -21.84 -14.84 12.35
CA GLY A 26 -21.01 -15.95 11.89
C GLY A 26 -19.96 -15.59 10.82
N LYS A 27 -20.00 -14.39 10.23
CA LYS A 27 -19.13 -13.97 9.10
C LYS A 27 -17.65 -14.30 9.33
N HIS A 28 -17.12 -13.98 10.51
CA HIS A 28 -15.69 -14.15 10.84
C HIS A 28 -15.41 -15.34 11.75
N PHE A 29 -16.43 -16.15 12.07
CA PHE A 29 -16.25 -17.26 13.00
C PHE A 29 -15.30 -18.33 12.45
N GLY A 30 -15.27 -18.54 11.13
CA GLY A 30 -14.29 -19.41 10.48
C GLY A 30 -12.84 -18.98 10.74
N THR A 31 -12.56 -17.69 10.71
CA THR A 31 -11.24 -17.10 11.01
C THR A 31 -10.85 -17.36 12.47
N ILE A 32 -11.80 -17.19 13.39
CA ILE A 32 -11.61 -17.50 14.82
C ILE A 32 -11.25 -18.97 15.00
N LEU A 33 -11.96 -19.89 14.34
CA LEU A 33 -11.67 -21.32 14.40
C LEU A 33 -10.31 -21.68 13.82
N ASN A 34 -9.93 -21.10 12.69
CA ASN A 34 -8.62 -21.34 12.09
C ASN A 34 -7.49 -20.88 13.01
N PHE A 35 -7.62 -19.70 13.63
CA PHE A 35 -6.66 -19.24 14.62
C PHE A 35 -6.53 -20.21 15.81
N LEU A 36 -7.64 -20.77 16.29
CA LEU A 36 -7.62 -21.75 17.39
C LEU A 36 -7.00 -23.09 16.99
N ARG A 37 -7.03 -23.46 15.71
CA ARG A 37 -6.43 -24.70 15.19
C ARG A 37 -4.93 -24.55 14.97
N ASP A 38 -4.53 -23.48 14.30
CA ASP A 38 -3.18 -23.31 13.78
C ASP A 38 -2.31 -22.38 14.65
N GLY A 39 -2.91 -21.64 15.59
CA GLY A 39 -2.26 -20.60 16.38
C GLY A 39 -1.93 -19.33 15.59
N TYR A 40 -2.28 -19.29 14.31
CA TYR A 40 -2.02 -18.19 13.38
C TYR A 40 -3.17 -18.08 12.38
N VAL A 41 -3.43 -16.87 11.89
CA VAL A 41 -4.33 -16.62 10.78
C VAL A 41 -3.85 -15.41 9.99
N PRO A 42 -3.84 -15.46 8.64
CA PRO A 42 -3.56 -14.27 7.85
C PRO A 42 -4.71 -13.27 8.04
N LEU A 43 -4.36 -12.02 8.36
CA LEU A 43 -5.36 -10.95 8.46
C LEU A 43 -5.68 -10.38 7.07
N PRO A 44 -6.96 -10.01 6.81
CA PRO A 44 -7.33 -9.31 5.59
C PRO A 44 -6.63 -7.96 5.46
N GLU A 45 -6.37 -7.50 4.24
CA GLU A 45 -5.79 -6.17 3.97
C GLU A 45 -6.75 -5.01 4.30
N CYS A 46 -8.04 -5.30 4.48
CA CYS A 46 -9.08 -4.30 4.72
C CYS A 46 -9.17 -3.92 6.21
N ARG A 47 -9.00 -2.62 6.52
CA ARG A 47 -9.11 -2.08 7.88
C ARG A 47 -10.45 -2.40 8.55
N VAL A 48 -11.55 -2.32 7.81
CA VAL A 48 -12.91 -2.56 8.34
C VAL A 48 -13.05 -4.02 8.74
N GLU A 49 -12.63 -4.96 7.88
CA GLU A 49 -12.73 -6.39 8.16
C GLU A 49 -11.85 -6.80 9.34
N THR A 50 -10.62 -6.28 9.45
CA THR A 50 -9.77 -6.58 10.60
C THR A 50 -10.32 -5.98 11.90
N ALA A 51 -11.01 -4.84 11.84
CA ALA A 51 -11.72 -4.29 13.00
C ALA A 51 -12.92 -5.17 13.42
N GLU A 52 -13.65 -5.75 12.46
CA GLU A 52 -14.71 -6.74 12.73
C GLU A 52 -14.13 -8.00 13.39
N ILE A 53 -13.04 -8.55 12.87
CA ILE A 53 -12.33 -9.71 13.46
C ILE A 53 -11.85 -9.39 14.88
N LEU A 54 -11.31 -8.19 15.11
CA LEU A 54 -10.88 -7.73 16.43
C LEU A 54 -12.06 -7.72 17.42
N ALA A 55 -13.25 -7.31 16.99
CA ALA A 55 -14.44 -7.30 17.84
C ALA A 55 -14.83 -8.73 18.26
N GLU A 56 -14.81 -9.69 17.34
CA GLU A 56 -15.08 -11.10 17.65
C GLU A 56 -13.97 -11.70 18.52
N ALA A 57 -12.70 -11.43 18.23
CA ALA A 57 -11.57 -11.92 19.03
C ALA A 57 -11.65 -11.43 20.49
N LYS A 58 -12.09 -10.18 20.71
CA LYS A 58 -12.38 -9.64 22.04
C LYS A 58 -13.54 -10.37 22.70
N TYR A 59 -14.63 -10.60 21.97
CA TYR A 59 -15.80 -11.33 22.49
C TYR A 59 -15.43 -12.75 22.95
N TYR A 60 -14.73 -13.52 22.11
CA TYR A 60 -14.31 -14.89 22.44
C TYR A 60 -13.14 -14.96 23.44
N LEU A 61 -12.56 -13.82 23.82
CA LEU A 61 -11.43 -13.66 24.74
C LEU A 61 -10.15 -14.36 24.25
N ILE A 62 -9.79 -14.16 22.99
CA ILE A 62 -8.57 -14.71 22.37
C ILE A 62 -7.50 -13.61 22.35
N GLN A 63 -6.74 -13.49 23.44
CA GLN A 63 -5.79 -12.38 23.65
C GLN A 63 -4.73 -12.26 22.55
N ASP A 64 -4.17 -13.38 22.10
CA ASP A 64 -3.13 -13.38 21.08
C ASP A 64 -3.63 -12.82 19.74
N LEU A 65 -4.85 -13.20 19.33
CA LEU A 65 -5.49 -12.67 18.13
C LEU A 65 -5.87 -11.20 18.28
N VAL A 66 -6.33 -10.78 19.48
CA VAL A 66 -6.58 -9.37 19.78
C VAL A 66 -5.31 -8.54 19.62
N GLN A 67 -4.19 -9.02 20.17
CA GLN A 67 -2.91 -8.32 20.05
C GLN A 67 -2.44 -8.25 18.60
N LEU A 68 -2.58 -9.34 17.86
CA LEU A 68 -2.22 -9.43 16.45
C LEU A 68 -3.03 -8.44 15.59
N CYS A 69 -4.37 -8.39 15.78
CA CYS A 69 -5.23 -7.42 15.09
C CYS A 69 -4.93 -5.97 15.47
N GLN A 70 -4.68 -5.69 16.76
CA GLN A 70 -4.33 -4.33 17.21
C GLN A 70 -2.98 -3.86 16.66
N ASN A 71 -1.99 -4.73 16.61
CA ASN A 71 -0.68 -4.41 16.03
C ASN A 71 -0.83 -4.11 14.54
N TRP A 72 -1.57 -4.95 13.82
CA TRP A 72 -1.84 -4.76 12.40
C TRP A 72 -2.61 -3.45 12.12
N LEU A 73 -3.66 -3.16 12.90
CA LEU A 73 -4.41 -1.91 12.78
C LEU A 73 -3.55 -0.68 13.08
N LYS A 74 -2.61 -0.76 14.04
CA LYS A 74 -1.66 0.32 14.32
C LYS A 74 -0.70 0.57 13.15
N VAL A 75 -0.23 -0.48 12.49
CA VAL A 75 0.63 -0.37 11.31
C VAL A 75 -0.12 0.31 10.17
N ILE A 76 -1.33 -0.14 9.86
CA ILE A 76 -2.12 0.47 8.78
C ILE A 76 -2.56 1.89 9.09
N THR A 77 -2.90 2.20 10.34
CA THR A 77 -3.15 3.61 10.71
C THR A 77 -1.91 4.49 10.59
N LYS A 78 -0.69 3.95 10.65
CA LYS A 78 0.53 4.72 10.40
C LYS A 78 0.80 4.92 8.90
N GLU A 79 0.37 4.00 8.05
CA GLU A 79 0.43 4.15 6.59
C GLU A 79 -0.65 5.11 6.06
N ASP A 80 -1.77 5.28 6.79
CA ASP A 80 -2.86 6.22 6.47
C ASP A 80 -2.72 7.63 7.12
N ILE A 81 -1.78 7.84 8.06
CA ILE A 81 -1.45 9.19 8.60
C ILE A 81 -0.16 9.67 7.96
N GLU A 82 -0.17 9.83 6.65
CA GLU A 82 0.72 10.79 6.02
C GLU A 82 0.05 12.15 6.13
N PRO A 83 0.75 13.22 6.56
CA PRO A 83 0.13 14.53 6.67
C PRO A 83 -0.48 14.90 5.32
N ALA A 84 -1.77 15.21 5.33
CA ALA A 84 -2.52 15.63 4.16
C ALA A 84 -1.74 16.76 3.46
N GLY A 85 -1.22 16.47 2.26
CA GLY A 85 -0.40 17.41 1.50
C GLY A 85 1.03 16.94 1.16
N ILE A 86 1.48 15.75 1.55
CA ILE A 86 2.76 15.21 1.04
C ILE A 86 2.56 14.67 -0.37
N CYS A 87 3.30 15.23 -1.32
CA CYS A 87 3.47 14.62 -2.63
C CYS A 87 4.72 13.72 -2.65
N LYS A 88 4.53 12.44 -2.98
CA LYS A 88 5.62 11.48 -3.16
C LYS A 88 5.98 11.32 -4.63
N VAL A 89 7.26 11.54 -4.93
CA VAL A 89 7.83 11.27 -6.25
C VAL A 89 8.89 10.18 -6.09
N PRO A 90 8.61 8.92 -6.48
CA PRO A 90 9.62 7.86 -6.49
C PRO A 90 10.79 8.22 -7.40
N LEU A 91 11.98 7.87 -6.93
CA LEU A 91 13.23 8.04 -7.65
C LEU A 91 13.76 6.65 -8.03
N VAL A 92 13.93 6.40 -9.32
CA VAL A 92 14.36 5.11 -9.88
C VAL A 92 15.71 5.24 -10.55
N ASN A 93 16.53 4.20 -10.44
CA ASN A 93 17.87 4.16 -11.03
C ASN A 93 18.00 3.10 -12.13
N THR A 94 17.04 2.19 -12.24
CA THR A 94 17.05 1.11 -13.22
C THR A 94 15.74 1.11 -14.01
N LYS A 95 15.82 0.76 -15.29
CA LYS A 95 14.62 0.57 -16.11
C LYS A 95 13.68 -0.50 -15.57
N LYS A 96 14.22 -1.56 -14.97
CA LYS A 96 13.41 -2.62 -14.34
C LYS A 96 12.52 -2.07 -13.23
N ASP A 97 13.05 -1.20 -12.37
CA ASP A 97 12.26 -0.59 -11.29
C ASP A 97 11.22 0.38 -11.85
N CYS A 98 11.57 1.13 -12.90
CA CYS A 98 10.62 2.00 -13.60
C CYS A 98 9.46 1.20 -14.23
N ASP A 99 9.77 0.12 -14.95
CA ASP A 99 8.78 -0.75 -15.59
C ASP A 99 7.84 -1.40 -14.56
N ARG A 100 8.37 -1.80 -13.39
CA ARG A 100 7.57 -2.28 -12.26
C ARG A 100 6.59 -1.23 -11.77
N ILE A 101 7.02 0.02 -11.57
CA ILE A 101 6.13 1.12 -11.14
C ILE A 101 5.05 1.40 -12.18
N VAL A 102 5.43 1.44 -13.47
CA VAL A 102 4.51 1.72 -14.57
C VAL A 102 3.46 0.61 -14.74
N THR A 103 3.83 -0.64 -14.52
CA THR A 103 2.92 -1.79 -14.65
C THR A 103 2.06 -2.02 -13.41
N SER A 104 2.53 -1.63 -12.22
CA SER A 104 1.76 -1.81 -10.98
C SER A 104 0.65 -0.77 -10.77
N THR A 105 0.69 0.35 -11.51
CA THR A 105 -0.27 1.46 -11.33
C THR A 105 -1.31 1.53 -12.42
N THR A 106 -2.55 1.87 -12.04
CA THR A 106 -3.64 2.19 -12.98
C THR A 106 -3.66 3.67 -13.36
N LYS A 107 -2.94 4.53 -12.62
CA LYS A 107 -2.83 5.96 -12.92
C LYS A 107 -1.93 6.19 -14.15
N PRO A 108 -2.17 7.24 -14.95
CA PRO A 108 -1.18 7.69 -15.92
C PRO A 108 0.13 8.06 -15.20
N VAL A 109 1.26 7.79 -15.83
CA VAL A 109 2.59 8.04 -15.27
C VAL A 109 3.33 9.06 -16.12
N ILE A 110 3.89 10.09 -15.48
CA ILE A 110 4.83 11.02 -16.10
C ILE A 110 6.19 10.75 -15.50
N LYS A 111 7.13 10.37 -16.35
CA LYS A 111 8.52 10.13 -15.97
C LYS A 111 9.38 11.27 -16.48
N LEU A 112 10.24 11.81 -15.61
CA LEU A 112 11.32 12.70 -15.98
C LEU A 112 12.64 11.97 -15.77
N LEU A 113 13.31 11.64 -16.87
CA LEU A 113 14.68 11.15 -16.85
C LEU A 113 15.64 12.33 -16.73
N ILE A 114 16.56 12.25 -15.78
CA ILE A 114 17.65 13.21 -15.61
C ILE A 114 18.95 12.40 -15.62
N ASN A 115 19.71 12.51 -16.71
CA ASN A 115 20.99 11.83 -16.78
C ASN A 115 22.02 12.55 -15.91
N ARG A 116 22.27 12.02 -14.70
CA ARG A 116 23.32 12.52 -13.79
C ARG A 116 24.71 11.97 -14.07
N HIS A 117 24.84 11.04 -15.00
CA HIS A 117 26.13 10.47 -15.40
C HIS A 117 26.82 11.35 -16.43
N ASN A 118 26.06 12.24 -17.09
CA ASN A 118 26.64 13.27 -17.93
C ASN A 118 27.33 14.34 -17.05
N ASN A 119 28.51 14.77 -17.46
CA ASN A 119 29.26 15.78 -16.75
C ASN A 119 28.54 17.13 -16.89
N LYS A 120 27.93 17.63 -15.80
CA LYS A 120 27.25 18.92 -15.78
C LYS A 120 28.14 20.07 -16.30
N TYR A 121 29.46 20.00 -16.08
CA TYR A 121 30.40 21.03 -16.54
C TYR A 121 30.62 21.03 -18.06
N SER A 122 30.10 20.03 -18.77
CA SER A 122 30.09 19.98 -20.24
C SER A 122 28.86 20.67 -20.85
N TYR A 123 27.91 21.14 -20.03
CA TYR A 123 26.67 21.74 -20.52
C TYR A 123 26.93 23.14 -21.07
N THR A 124 26.29 23.43 -22.21
CA THR A 124 26.15 24.82 -22.67
C THR A 124 25.20 25.57 -21.73
N SER A 125 25.29 26.91 -21.69
CA SER A 125 24.34 27.75 -20.95
C SER A 125 22.89 27.44 -21.32
N GLN A 126 22.62 27.20 -22.61
CA GLN A 126 21.28 26.85 -23.08
C GLN A 126 20.79 25.49 -22.55
N SER A 127 21.68 24.50 -22.45
CA SER A 127 21.36 23.18 -21.91
C SER A 127 21.06 23.24 -20.41
N ASP A 128 21.84 24.01 -19.65
CA ASP A 128 21.63 24.20 -18.21
C ASP A 128 20.30 24.94 -17.94
N ASP A 129 20.03 26.03 -18.66
CA ASP A 129 18.75 26.77 -18.58
C ASP A 129 17.55 25.88 -18.89
N ASN A 130 17.66 25.06 -19.95
CA ASN A 130 16.59 24.14 -20.33
C ASN A 130 16.38 23.06 -19.27
N LEU A 131 17.44 22.52 -18.68
CA LEU A 131 17.32 21.56 -17.58
C LEU A 131 16.60 22.18 -16.37
N MET A 132 16.97 23.41 -15.98
CA MET A 132 16.33 24.13 -14.89
C MET A 132 14.83 24.39 -15.14
N LYS A 133 14.47 24.80 -16.36
CA LYS A 133 13.05 24.98 -16.77
C LYS A 133 12.26 23.67 -16.67
N ASN A 134 12.87 22.54 -17.08
CA ASN A 134 12.22 21.23 -17.00
C ASN A 134 12.03 20.78 -15.54
N LEU A 135 13.02 20.99 -14.67
CA LEU A 135 12.91 20.70 -13.24
C LEU A 135 11.79 21.52 -12.59
N GLU A 136 11.74 22.83 -12.87
CA GLU A 136 10.69 23.70 -12.36
C GLU A 136 9.29 23.30 -12.88
N LEU A 137 9.18 22.99 -14.17
CA LEU A 137 7.93 22.53 -14.77
C LEU A 137 7.47 21.21 -14.13
N PHE A 138 8.39 20.29 -13.89
CA PHE A 138 8.09 19.02 -13.24
C PHE A 138 7.52 19.24 -11.84
N ASP A 139 8.20 20.01 -10.99
CA ASP A 139 7.75 20.26 -9.62
C ASP A 139 6.38 21.00 -9.60
N ARG A 140 6.13 21.89 -10.57
CA ARG A 140 4.83 22.55 -10.77
C ARG A 140 3.72 21.58 -11.14
N LEU A 141 3.98 20.63 -12.05
CA LEU A 141 3.02 19.63 -12.48
C LEU A 141 2.72 18.62 -11.38
N VAL A 142 3.75 18.18 -10.66
CA VAL A 142 3.64 17.32 -9.48
C VAL A 142 2.68 17.94 -8.47
N THR A 143 2.92 19.19 -8.08
CA THR A 143 2.10 19.89 -7.10
C THR A 143 0.63 19.98 -7.54
N ARG A 144 0.39 20.25 -8.83
CA ARG A 144 -0.95 20.46 -9.38
C ARG A 144 -1.74 19.17 -9.64
N PHE A 145 -1.06 18.07 -9.96
CA PHE A 145 -1.71 16.87 -10.50
C PHE A 145 -1.39 15.57 -9.75
N ASN A 146 -0.74 15.63 -8.58
CA ASN A 146 -0.34 14.46 -7.79
C ASN A 146 -1.49 13.47 -7.48
N ASP A 147 -2.73 13.96 -7.34
CA ASP A 147 -3.88 13.09 -7.10
C ASP A 147 -4.22 12.19 -8.29
N ARG A 148 -3.99 12.70 -9.52
CA ARG A 148 -4.46 12.10 -10.78
C ARG A 148 -3.36 11.40 -11.57
N VAL A 149 -2.12 11.83 -11.40
CA VAL A 149 -0.98 11.38 -12.20
C VAL A 149 0.14 10.95 -11.25
N LEU A 150 0.74 9.80 -11.52
CA LEU A 150 1.95 9.38 -10.81
C LEU A 150 3.17 10.01 -11.49
N PHE A 151 3.97 10.74 -10.72
CA PHE A 151 5.21 11.34 -11.22
C PHE A 151 6.42 10.51 -10.76
N VAL A 152 7.40 10.32 -11.65
CA VAL A 152 8.61 9.52 -11.37
C VAL A 152 9.84 10.29 -11.82
N LYS A 153 10.87 10.34 -10.97
CA LYS A 153 12.21 10.81 -11.36
C LYS A 153 13.09 9.60 -11.68
N ASP A 154 13.57 9.53 -12.91
CA ASP A 154 14.46 8.48 -13.38
C ASP A 154 15.88 9.04 -13.45
N MET A 155 16.81 8.40 -12.74
CA MET A 155 18.22 8.78 -12.65
C MET A 155 19.12 7.80 -13.40
N GLY A 156 18.53 6.90 -14.19
CA GLY A 156 19.24 5.92 -14.99
C GLY A 156 20.19 6.58 -16.00
N ALA A 157 21.22 5.82 -16.37
CA ALA A 157 22.21 6.20 -17.39
C ALA A 157 21.85 5.70 -18.79
N GLU A 158 20.66 5.11 -18.98
CA GLU A 158 20.32 4.36 -20.19
C GLU A 158 20.13 5.25 -21.43
N ASN A 159 19.90 6.56 -21.26
CA ASN A 159 19.78 7.52 -22.35
C ASN A 159 20.92 8.55 -22.30
N ALA A 160 21.47 8.89 -23.47
CA ALA A 160 22.48 9.94 -23.63
C ALA A 160 21.91 11.37 -23.49
N GLU A 161 20.59 11.53 -23.57
CA GLU A 161 19.94 12.82 -23.37
C GLU A 161 20.10 13.34 -21.94
N VAL A 162 20.31 14.66 -21.82
CA VAL A 162 20.44 15.36 -20.51
C VAL A 162 19.17 15.22 -19.68
N CYS A 163 18.02 15.34 -20.33
CA CYS A 163 16.70 15.34 -19.72
C CYS A 163 15.67 14.84 -20.74
N GLN A 164 14.77 13.96 -20.33
CA GLN A 164 13.74 13.42 -21.20
C GLN A 164 12.44 13.20 -20.45
N TRP A 165 11.32 13.59 -21.06
CA TRP A 165 9.98 13.32 -20.54
C TRP A 165 9.45 12.04 -21.17
N THR A 166 8.74 11.22 -20.41
CA THR A 166 8.04 10.05 -20.96
C THR A 166 6.67 9.93 -20.32
N PHE A 167 5.67 9.70 -21.15
CA PHE A 167 4.28 9.59 -20.74
C PHE A 167 3.82 8.14 -20.89
N PHE A 168 3.28 7.57 -19.83
CA PHE A 168 2.70 6.23 -19.84
C PHE A 168 1.22 6.29 -19.51
N GLY A 169 0.43 5.48 -20.21
CA GLY A 169 -0.99 5.28 -19.94
C GLY A 169 -1.32 3.80 -20.04
N GLN A 170 -2.06 3.27 -19.05
CA GLN A 170 -2.42 1.85 -18.96
C GLN A 170 -1.19 0.93 -19.06
N GLY A 171 -0.10 1.27 -18.35
CA GLY A 171 1.14 0.50 -18.34
C GLY A 171 1.95 0.52 -19.65
N ARG A 172 1.58 1.35 -20.64
CA ARG A 172 2.27 1.44 -21.94
C ARG A 172 2.76 2.86 -22.21
N LYS A 173 3.94 2.97 -22.82
CA LYS A 173 4.49 4.25 -23.30
C LYS A 173 3.58 4.84 -24.38
N LYS A 174 3.24 6.12 -24.25
CA LYS A 174 2.35 6.87 -25.16
C LYS A 174 3.08 7.96 -25.92
N ALA A 175 4.01 8.64 -25.26
CA ALA A 175 4.80 9.72 -25.85
C ALA A 175 6.15 9.85 -25.13
N GLU A 176 7.10 10.46 -25.81
CA GLU A 176 8.44 10.87 -25.35
C GLU A 176 8.80 12.20 -25.98
#